data_AF-A0A2A6BZE2-F1
#
_entry.id   AF-A0A2A6BZE2-F1
#
_cell.length_a   1.000
_cell.length_b   1.000
_cell.length_c   1.000
_cell.angle_alpha   90.00
_cell.angle_beta   90.00
_cell.angle_gamma   90.00
#
_symmetry.space_group_name_H-M   'P 1'
#
loop_
_entity.id
_entity.type
_entity.pdbx_description
1 polymer ?
#
loop_
_entity_poly.entity_id
_entity_poly.type
_entity_poly.pdbx_seq_one_letter_code
_entity_poly.pdbx_strand_id
1 'polypeptide(L)'
;MIARLSLLALLSVAIYAQGGQGDAPPFLQNADAATKASFFAVLQANQNKPEAQVNAAVDQWASAQAAPVKLAYTQFRAEVQKYQKEEEAAHSAAVASFSAGARAADAKLSQIASQQGLSFEAKQQQITNFINSLDAGVRGEILKAMGGQQ
;
A
#
# COMPACT_ATOMS: atom_id res chain seq x y z
N MET A 1 -10.41 -3.31 11.65
CA MET A 1 -8.98 -3.25 11.35
C MET A 1 -8.66 -1.80 11.08
N ILE A 2 -7.80 -1.12 11.86
CA ILE A 2 -7.42 0.26 11.49
C ILE A 2 -6.95 0.24 10.07
N ALA A 3 -7.38 1.22 9.26
CA ALA A 3 -6.88 1.50 7.93
C ALA A 3 -5.50 0.90 7.81
N ARG A 4 -5.45 -0.30 7.25
CA ARG A 4 -4.26 -0.74 6.57
C ARG A 4 -4.08 0.36 5.59
N LEU A 5 -3.16 1.25 5.95
CA LEU A 5 -2.64 2.32 5.16
C LEU A 5 -2.79 1.87 3.74
N SER A 6 -3.83 2.39 3.09
CA SER A 6 -4.17 2.05 1.73
C SER A 6 -3.16 2.80 0.88
N LEU A 7 -1.89 2.53 1.15
CA LEU A 7 -0.75 2.73 0.31
C LEU A 7 -0.98 1.74 -0.81
N LEU A 8 -1.86 2.17 -1.70
CA LEU A 8 -2.16 1.67 -3.03
C LEU A 8 -1.53 0.32 -3.29
N ALA A 9 -2.38 -0.70 -3.25
CA ALA A 9 -2.06 -2.11 -3.34
C ALA A 9 -1.50 -2.54 -4.71
N LEU A 10 -0.51 -1.82 -5.22
CA LEU A 10 0.38 -2.24 -6.29
C LEU A 10 1.83 -2.38 -5.82
N LEU A 11 2.15 -1.97 -4.58
CA LEU A 11 3.53 -1.90 -4.08
C LEU A 11 3.74 -2.50 -2.69
N SER A 12 2.89 -3.42 -2.21
CA SER A 12 3.24 -4.33 -1.11
C SER A 12 4.28 -5.40 -1.51
N VAL A 13 5.19 -5.06 -2.43
CA VAL A 13 6.46 -5.77 -2.69
C VAL A 13 7.60 -4.76 -2.59
N ALA A 14 7.70 -4.09 -1.44
CA ALA A 14 8.92 -3.41 -1.05
C ALA A 14 9.79 -4.37 -0.23
N ILE A 15 10.46 -5.30 -0.89
CA ILE A 15 11.78 -5.75 -0.44
C ILE A 15 12.75 -5.57 -1.61
N TYR A 16 13.03 -4.32 -1.93
CA TYR A 16 14.17 -3.93 -2.77
C TYR A 16 15.16 -3.16 -1.92
N ALA A 17 15.81 -3.87 -1.01
CA ALA A 17 17.05 -3.37 -0.39
C ALA A 17 18.12 -4.46 -0.19
N GLN A 18 17.83 -5.74 -0.45
CA GLN A 18 18.80 -6.82 -0.22
C GLN A 18 18.63 -7.95 -1.24
N GLY A 19 19.13 -7.78 -2.47
CA GLY A 19 19.58 -8.88 -3.35
C GLY A 19 18.64 -10.05 -3.71
N GLY A 20 17.38 -10.05 -3.28
CA GLY A 20 16.41 -11.11 -3.54
C GLY A 20 15.40 -10.68 -4.60
N GLN A 21 15.06 -11.59 -5.51
CA GLN A 21 13.85 -11.46 -6.33
C GLN A 21 12.66 -11.31 -5.38
N GLY A 22 12.12 -10.10 -5.23
CA GLY A 22 10.82 -9.94 -4.59
C GLY A 22 9.80 -10.78 -5.34
N ASP A 23 8.96 -11.52 -4.61
CA ASP A 23 7.91 -12.33 -5.25
C ASP A 23 7.06 -11.44 -6.15
N ALA A 24 6.91 -11.86 -7.41
CA ALA A 24 6.09 -11.13 -8.37
C ALA A 24 4.66 -11.00 -7.82
N PRO A 25 3.97 -9.87 -8.05
CA PRO A 25 2.60 -9.69 -7.57
C PRO A 25 1.70 -10.81 -8.11
N PRO A 26 0.59 -11.15 -7.42
CA PRO A 26 -0.27 -12.28 -7.78
C PRO A 26 -0.67 -12.33 -9.27
N PHE A 27 -0.96 -11.17 -9.86
CA PHE A 27 -1.33 -11.06 -11.26
C PHE A 27 -0.20 -11.41 -12.26
N LEU A 28 1.04 -11.53 -11.78
CA LEU A 28 2.22 -11.92 -12.55
C LEU A 28 2.78 -13.29 -12.20
N GLN A 29 2.17 -14.06 -11.30
CA GLN A 29 2.72 -15.38 -10.91
C GLN A 29 2.97 -16.28 -12.13
N ASN A 30 2.03 -16.28 -13.08
CA ASN A 30 2.10 -17.08 -14.32
C ASN A 30 2.76 -16.36 -15.50
N ALA A 31 3.24 -15.12 -15.33
CA ALA A 31 3.93 -14.40 -16.38
C ALA A 31 5.36 -14.93 -16.56
N ASP A 32 5.89 -14.80 -17.77
CA ASP A 32 7.29 -15.13 -18.04
C ASP A 32 8.26 -14.18 -17.32
N ALA A 33 9.53 -14.59 -17.26
CA ALA A 33 10.56 -13.83 -16.57
C ALA A 33 10.78 -12.43 -17.17
N ALA A 34 10.61 -12.29 -18.50
CA ALA A 34 10.79 -11.01 -19.19
C ALA A 34 9.69 -10.01 -18.81
N THR A 35 8.44 -10.47 -18.74
CA THR A 35 7.28 -9.69 -18.31
C THR A 35 7.44 -9.25 -16.87
N LYS A 36 7.82 -10.18 -15.97
CA LYS A 36 8.12 -9.86 -14.56
C LYS A 36 9.23 -8.82 -14.44
N ALA A 37 10.34 -9.00 -15.16
CA ALA A 37 11.44 -8.04 -15.17
C ALA A 37 11.01 -6.65 -15.68
N SER A 38 10.19 -6.60 -16.73
CA SER A 38 9.69 -5.33 -17.28
C SER A 38 8.79 -4.59 -16.30
N PHE A 39 7.97 -5.31 -15.51
CA PHE A 39 7.17 -4.72 -14.44
C PHE A 39 8.06 -4.09 -13.38
N PHE A 40 9.08 -4.80 -12.89
CA PHE A 40 9.99 -4.26 -11.88
C PHE A 40 10.81 -3.08 -12.39
N ALA A 41 11.18 -3.06 -13.68
CA ALA A 41 11.83 -1.91 -14.30
C ALA A 41 10.94 -0.66 -14.28
N VAL A 42 9.62 -0.82 -14.51
CA VAL A 42 8.65 0.28 -14.38
C VAL A 42 8.61 0.81 -12.95
N LEU A 43 8.60 -0.06 -11.94
CA LEU A 43 8.60 0.36 -10.54
C LEU A 43 9.89 1.12 -10.19
N GLN A 44 11.05 0.57 -10.57
CA GLN A 44 12.35 1.19 -10.29
C GLN A 44 12.48 2.58 -10.94
N ALA A 45 12.04 2.73 -12.20
CA ALA A 45 12.09 4.00 -12.91
C ALA A 45 11.19 5.09 -12.30
N ASN A 46 10.18 4.69 -11.51
CA ASN A 46 9.20 5.59 -10.91
C ASN A 46 9.27 5.65 -9.38
N GLN A 47 10.26 5.03 -8.74
CA GLN A 47 10.34 4.86 -7.27
C GLN A 47 10.24 6.17 -6.46
N ASN A 48 10.74 7.28 -7.01
CA ASN A 48 10.75 8.59 -6.36
C ASN A 48 9.57 9.49 -6.77
N LYS A 49 8.65 8.98 -7.59
CA LYS A 49 7.51 9.78 -8.07
C LYS A 49 6.33 9.71 -7.10
N PRO A 50 5.41 10.69 -7.17
CA PRO A 50 4.13 10.60 -6.48
C PRO A 50 3.38 9.32 -6.86
N GLU A 51 2.66 8.73 -5.91
CA GLU A 51 2.00 7.43 -6.10
C GLU A 51 1.05 7.41 -7.30
N ALA A 52 0.33 8.51 -7.54
CA ALA A 52 -0.53 8.66 -8.71
C ALA A 52 0.23 8.49 -10.04
N GLN A 53 1.48 8.97 -10.11
CA GLN A 53 2.33 8.82 -11.29
C GLN A 53 2.86 7.39 -11.42
N VAL A 54 3.21 6.73 -10.31
CA VAL A 54 3.61 5.33 -10.31
C VAL A 54 2.45 4.45 -10.79
N ASN A 55 1.24 4.66 -10.27
CA ASN A 55 0.04 3.95 -10.69
C ASN A 55 -0.24 4.14 -12.18
N ALA A 56 -0.16 5.38 -12.68
CA ALA A 56 -0.34 5.66 -14.10
C ALA A 56 0.70 4.94 -14.96
N ALA A 57 1.96 4.87 -14.52
CA ALA A 57 3.01 4.13 -15.23
C ALA A 57 2.74 2.62 -15.26
N VAL A 58 2.25 2.04 -14.16
CA VAL A 58 1.87 0.62 -14.10
C VAL A 58 0.63 0.35 -14.95
N ASP A 59 -0.38 1.22 -14.91
CA ASP A 59 -1.59 1.13 -15.75
C ASP A 59 -1.22 1.17 -17.24
N GLN A 60 -0.32 2.09 -17.63
CA GLN A 60 0.21 2.19 -18.99
C GLN A 60 0.97 0.91 -19.37
N TRP A 61 1.87 0.42 -18.51
CA TRP A 61 2.61 -0.80 -18.76
C TRP A 61 1.68 -2.02 -18.94
N ALA A 62 0.68 -2.18 -18.07
CA ALA A 62 -0.28 -3.28 -18.13
C ALA A 62 -1.13 -3.24 -19.40
N SER A 63 -1.48 -2.03 -19.86
CA SER A 63 -2.24 -1.84 -21.10
C SER A 63 -1.48 -2.32 -22.35
N ALA A 64 -0.14 -2.31 -22.30
CA ALA A 64 0.73 -2.77 -23.37
C ALA A 64 1.01 -4.28 -23.36
N GLN A 65 0.59 -5.00 -22.30
CA GLN A 65 0.83 -6.43 -22.18
C GLN A 65 -0.17 -7.28 -22.99
N ALA A 66 0.20 -8.53 -23.20
CA ALA A 66 -0.68 -9.54 -23.78
C ALA A 66 -1.96 -9.74 -22.95
N ALA A 67 -3.02 -10.23 -23.61
CA ALA A 67 -4.34 -10.36 -23.02
C ALA A 67 -4.39 -11.06 -21.64
N PRO A 68 -3.63 -12.16 -21.39
CA PRO A 68 -3.64 -12.81 -20.08
C PRO A 68 -3.18 -11.90 -18.93
N VAL A 69 -2.09 -11.15 -19.13
CA VAL A 69 -1.52 -10.25 -18.12
C VAL A 69 -2.42 -9.05 -17.90
N LYS A 70 -2.99 -8.49 -18.97
CA LYS A 70 -3.95 -7.38 -18.90
C LYS A 70 -5.21 -7.76 -18.12
N LEU A 71 -5.74 -8.97 -18.34
CA LEU A 71 -6.90 -9.48 -17.62
C LEU A 71 -6.57 -9.71 -16.15
N ALA A 72 -5.47 -10.38 -15.85
CA ALA A 72 -5.03 -10.63 -14.47
C ALA A 72 -4.80 -9.32 -13.71
N TYR A 73 -4.19 -8.31 -14.35
CA TYR A 73 -4.01 -6.98 -13.77
C TYR A 73 -5.35 -6.30 -13.46
N THR A 74 -6.30 -6.37 -14.39
CA THR A 74 -7.65 -5.78 -14.20
C THR A 74 -8.39 -6.45 -13.04
N GLN A 75 -8.34 -7.78 -12.95
CA GLN A 75 -8.93 -8.54 -11.84
C GLN A 75 -8.29 -8.16 -10.51
N PHE A 76 -6.95 -8.12 -10.47
CA PHE A 76 -6.21 -7.72 -9.29
C PHE A 76 -6.59 -6.31 -8.82
N ARG A 77 -6.72 -5.34 -9.75
CA ARG A 77 -7.18 -3.99 -9.42
C ARG A 77 -8.59 -3.97 -8.81
N ALA A 78 -9.50 -4.80 -9.33
CA ALA A 78 -10.85 -4.91 -8.79
C ALA A 78 -10.86 -5.54 -7.38
N GLU A 79 -10.07 -6.60 -7.17
CA GLU A 79 -9.89 -7.22 -5.86
C GLU A 79 -9.31 -6.25 -4.85
N VAL A 80 -8.26 -5.52 -5.22
CA VAL A 80 -7.65 -4.46 -4.42
C VAL A 80 -8.67 -3.40 -3.99
N GLN A 81 -9.56 -2.97 -4.89
CA GLN A 81 -10.61 -2.00 -4.55
C GLN A 81 -11.66 -2.60 -3.63
N LYS A 82 -12.01 -3.88 -3.84
CA LYS A 82 -12.95 -4.59 -2.97
C LYS A 82 -12.38 -4.72 -1.55
N TYR A 83 -11.14 -5.20 -1.42
CA TYR A 83 -10.46 -5.32 -0.14
C TYR A 83 -10.32 -3.97 0.57
N GLN A 84 -10.00 -2.89 -0.14
CA GLN A 84 -9.98 -1.55 0.45
C GLN A 84 -11.32 -1.13 1.04
N LYS A 85 -12.43 -1.40 0.35
CA LYS A 85 -13.77 -1.09 0.87
C LYS A 85 -14.14 -1.93 2.08
N GLU A 86 -13.79 -3.21 2.07
CA GLU A 86 -14.01 -4.12 3.20
C GLU A 86 -13.17 -3.73 4.43
N GLU A 87 -11.90 -3.36 4.20
CA GLU A 87 -11.01 -2.84 5.24
C GLU A 87 -11.50 -1.51 5.80
N GLU A 88 -11.96 -0.57 4.96
CA GLU A 88 -12.53 0.71 5.42
C GLU A 88 -13.78 0.51 6.29
N ALA A 89 -14.65 -0.45 5.94
CA ALA A 89 -15.81 -0.79 6.76
C ALA A 89 -15.39 -1.43 8.10
N ALA A 90 -14.43 -2.36 8.08
CA ALA A 90 -13.86 -2.94 9.29
C ALA A 90 -13.07 -1.91 10.12
N HIS A 91 -12.54 -0.88 9.47
CA HIS A 91 -11.82 0.23 10.06
C HIS A 91 -12.75 1.14 10.84
N SER A 92 -13.82 1.61 10.22
CA SER A 92 -14.83 2.42 10.89
C SER A 92 -15.39 1.74 12.13
N ALA A 93 -15.57 0.41 12.11
CA ALA A 93 -16.02 -0.36 13.26
C ALA A 93 -14.99 -0.40 14.41
N ALA A 94 -13.69 -0.48 14.08
CA ALA A 94 -12.62 -0.52 15.07
C ALA A 94 -12.35 0.86 15.71
N VAL A 95 -12.43 1.94 14.92
CA VAL A 95 -12.25 3.32 15.40
C VAL A 95 -13.26 3.68 16.49
N ALA A 96 -14.46 3.09 16.46
CA ALA A 96 -15.46 3.28 17.50
C ALA A 96 -15.00 2.81 18.90
N SER A 97 -14.06 1.86 18.97
CA SER A 97 -13.52 1.33 20.23
C SER A 97 -12.26 2.03 20.73
N PHE A 98 -11.76 3.06 20.02
CA PHE A 98 -10.52 3.74 20.40
C PHE A 98 -10.71 4.84 21.43
N SER A 99 -9.66 5.05 22.21
CA SER A 99 -9.49 6.26 23.00
C SER A 99 -9.55 7.51 22.11
N ALA A 100 -9.86 8.66 22.71
CA ALA A 100 -9.89 9.93 21.97
C ALA A 100 -8.54 10.24 21.30
N GLY A 101 -7.43 9.91 21.97
CA GLY A 101 -6.08 10.05 21.41
C GLY A 101 -5.85 9.12 20.23
N ALA A 102 -6.26 7.86 20.32
CA ALA A 102 -6.12 6.91 19.22
C ALA A 102 -7.01 7.26 18.01
N ARG A 103 -8.23 7.78 18.21
CA ARG A 103 -9.04 8.30 17.10
C ARG A 103 -8.41 9.50 16.39
N ALA A 104 -7.82 10.42 17.15
CA ALA A 104 -7.11 11.58 16.57
C ALA A 104 -5.86 11.15 15.81
N ALA A 105 -5.10 10.19 16.35
CA ALA A 105 -3.92 9.64 15.70
C ALA A 105 -4.29 8.91 14.40
N ASP A 106 -5.34 8.12 14.44
CA ASP A 106 -5.89 7.43 13.28
C ASP A 106 -6.32 8.38 12.16
N ALA A 107 -7.08 9.43 12.49
CA ALA A 107 -7.45 10.46 11.53
C ALA A 107 -6.23 11.13 10.87
N LYS A 108 -5.15 11.33 11.64
CA LYS A 108 -3.91 11.91 11.12
C LYS A 108 -3.17 10.94 10.18
N LEU A 109 -3.15 9.65 10.50
CA LEU A 109 -2.61 8.60 9.63
C LEU A 109 -3.37 8.55 8.31
N SER A 110 -4.71 8.60 8.34
CA SER A 110 -5.57 8.64 7.14
C SER A 110 -5.33 9.91 6.31
N GLN A 111 -5.05 11.05 6.94
CA GLN A 111 -4.65 12.26 6.22
C GLN A 111 -3.31 12.08 5.51
N ILE A 112 -2.28 11.53 6.17
CA ILE A 112 -0.97 11.26 5.53
C ILE A 112 -1.15 10.29 4.36
N ALA A 113 -1.96 9.24 4.55
CA ALA A 113 -2.26 8.24 3.54
C ALA A 113 -2.92 8.84 2.28
N SER A 114 -3.79 9.85 2.43
CA SER A 114 -4.52 10.45 1.32
C SER A 114 -3.74 11.53 0.54
N GLN A 115 -2.53 11.89 0.96
CA GLN A 115 -1.73 12.92 0.28
C GLN A 115 -1.24 12.45 -1.10
N GLN A 116 -1.80 13.00 -2.18
CA GLN A 116 -1.50 12.55 -3.54
C GLN A 116 -0.12 13.00 -4.07
N GLY A 117 0.51 13.97 -3.41
CA GLY A 117 1.79 14.56 -3.85
C GLY A 117 3.04 13.88 -3.30
N LEU A 118 2.90 12.89 -2.40
CA LEU A 118 4.03 12.20 -1.79
C LEU A 118 4.34 10.88 -2.52
N SER A 119 5.60 10.48 -2.51
CA SER A 119 6.00 9.11 -2.85
C SER A 119 5.61 8.14 -1.74
N PHE A 120 5.59 6.85 -2.06
CA PHE A 120 5.38 5.76 -1.10
C PHE A 120 6.34 5.86 0.09
N GLU A 121 7.64 6.07 -0.18
CA GLU A 121 8.66 6.18 0.85
C GLU A 121 8.44 7.41 1.73
N ALA A 122 8.12 8.57 1.14
CA ALA A 122 7.88 9.79 1.89
C ALA A 122 6.67 9.65 2.83
N LYS A 123 5.61 8.98 2.39
CA LYS A 123 4.47 8.65 3.26
C LYS A 123 4.88 7.71 4.38
N GLN A 124 5.57 6.62 4.05
CA GLN A 124 6.03 5.65 5.05
C GLN A 124 6.89 6.31 6.13
N GLN A 125 7.80 7.20 5.75
CA GLN A 125 8.60 7.99 6.69
C GLN A 125 7.73 8.89 7.58
N GLN A 126 6.76 9.60 7.00
CA GLN A 126 5.85 10.44 7.78
C GLN A 126 4.99 9.63 8.75
N ILE A 127 4.49 8.47 8.33
CA ILE A 127 3.73 7.55 9.17
C ILE A 127 4.60 7.06 10.33
N THR A 128 5.81 6.56 10.05
CA THR A 128 6.72 6.07 11.07
C THR A 128 7.10 7.18 12.06
N ASN A 129 7.42 8.37 11.58
CA ASN A 129 7.74 9.52 12.43
C ASN A 129 6.54 9.93 13.30
N PHE A 130 5.35 9.95 12.73
CA PHE A 130 4.14 10.27 13.46
C PHE A 130 3.85 9.24 14.55
N ILE A 131 3.87 7.94 14.24
CA ILE A 131 3.68 6.87 15.22
C ILE A 131 4.73 6.96 16.34
N ASN A 132 5.98 7.24 15.98
CA ASN A 132 7.08 7.43 16.93
C ASN A 132 6.96 8.68 17.80
N SER A 133 6.08 9.62 17.46
CA SER A 133 5.76 10.80 18.26
C SER A 133 4.59 10.59 19.22
N LEU A 134 3.77 9.55 19.02
CA LEU A 134 2.61 9.26 19.87
C LEU A 134 3.03 8.79 21.26
N ASP A 135 2.22 9.15 22.25
CA ASP A 135 2.29 8.61 23.62
C ASP A 135 2.18 7.08 23.62
N ALA A 136 2.85 6.42 24.57
CA ALA A 136 2.97 4.96 24.61
C ALA A 136 1.62 4.22 24.59
N GLY A 137 0.61 4.75 25.31
CA GLY A 137 -0.75 4.18 25.31
C GLY A 137 -1.44 4.28 23.95
N VAL A 138 -1.40 5.47 23.34
CA VAL A 138 -1.98 5.73 22.01
C VAL A 138 -1.25 4.93 20.93
N ARG A 139 0.09 4.90 20.98
CA ARG A 139 0.90 4.06 20.10
C ARG A 139 0.53 2.59 20.23
N GLY A 140 0.35 2.08 21.45
CA GLY A 140 -0.04 0.70 21.70
C GLY A 140 -1.39 0.35 21.08
N GLU A 141 -2.39 1.23 21.23
CA GLU A 141 -3.70 1.07 20.58
C GLU A 141 -3.59 1.05 19.05
N ILE A 142 -2.85 2.00 18.47
CA ILE A 142 -2.63 2.10 17.02
C ILE A 142 -1.89 0.86 16.48
N LEU A 143 -0.75 0.49 17.09
CA LEU A 143 0.05 -0.66 16.65
C LEU A 143 -0.72 -1.98 16.74
N LYS A 144 -1.47 -2.19 17.85
CA LYS A 144 -2.32 -3.37 18.03
C LYS A 144 -3.37 -3.46 16.92
N ALA A 145 -3.95 -2.33 16.55
CA ALA A 145 -5.00 -2.31 15.56
C ALA A 145 -4.49 -2.30 14.10
N MET A 146 -3.20 -2.03 13.88
CA MET A 146 -2.48 -2.20 12.60
C MET A 146 -1.92 -3.63 12.38
N GLY A 147 -2.05 -4.54 13.35
CA GLY A 147 -1.60 -5.93 13.20
C GLY A 147 -0.26 -6.27 13.85
N GLY A 148 0.21 -5.49 14.82
CA GLY A 148 1.26 -5.93 15.74
C GLY A 148 0.74 -7.04 16.67
N GLN A 149 0.55 -8.24 16.15
CA GLN A 149 0.66 -9.43 16.98
C GLN A 149 2.14 -9.67 17.24
N GLN A 150 2.46 -9.89 18.52
CA GLN A 150 3.74 -10.41 18.99
C GLN A 150 4.16 -11.65 18.21
#